data_AF-A0AAJ1S2P8-F1
#
_entry.id   AF-A0AAJ1S2P8-F1
#
_cell.length_a   1.000
_cell.length_b   1.000
_cell.length_c   1.000
_cell.angle_alpha   90.00
_cell.angle_beta   90.00
_cell.angle_gamma   90.00
#
_symmetry.space_group_name_H-M   'P 1'
#
loop_
_entity.id
_entity.type
_entity.pdbx_description
1 polymer ?
#
loop_
_entity_poly.entity_id
_entity_poly.type
_entity_poly.pdbx_seq_one_letter_code
_entity_poly.pdbx_strand_id
1 'polypeptide(L)'
;DREIRSTGFNGFPRGIEDDAERLEDRAQKYPLICHAEENAIMHAARIGISLKGNIAYVTWPPCSRCTRSLIQAGVSEVVYPAGTDIPERWEEDLEIALGMMEEAGISVRQV
;
A
#
# COMPACT_ATOMS: atom_id res chain seq x y z
N ASP A 1 3.61 -20.18 2.13
CA ASP A 1 2.51 -21.00 1.58
C ASP A 1 2.04 -20.62 0.17
N ARG A 2 2.47 -19.46 -0.38
CA ARG A 2 2.08 -19.00 -1.74
C ARG A 2 0.55 -18.88 -1.92
N GLU A 3 -0.15 -18.60 -0.83
CA GLU A 3 -1.58 -18.34 -0.82
C GLU A 3 -1.84 -16.83 -0.80
N ILE A 4 -2.90 -16.41 -1.47
CA ILE A 4 -3.40 -15.04 -1.36
C ILE A 4 -4.14 -14.91 -0.03
N ARG A 5 -3.61 -14.11 0.90
CA ARG A 5 -4.22 -13.88 2.22
C ARG A 5 -5.19 -12.70 2.25
N SER A 6 -4.94 -11.69 1.43
CA SER A 6 -5.77 -10.50 1.29
C SER A 6 -5.43 -9.79 -0.01
N THR A 7 -6.35 -8.95 -0.48
CA THR A 7 -6.20 -8.12 -1.69
C THR A 7 -6.83 -6.75 -1.45
N GLY A 8 -6.36 -5.74 -2.16
CA GLY A 8 -6.92 -4.39 -2.15
C GLY A 8 -6.65 -3.65 -3.46
N PHE A 9 -7.43 -2.60 -3.70
CA PHE A 9 -7.26 -1.66 -4.80
C PHE A 9 -7.49 -0.24 -4.28
N ASN A 10 -7.11 0.78 -5.05
CA ASN A 10 -7.32 2.19 -4.65
C ASN A 10 -8.80 2.55 -4.79
N GLY A 11 -9.42 3.02 -3.73
CA GLY A 11 -10.84 3.41 -3.74
C GLY A 11 -11.24 4.09 -2.43
N PHE A 12 -12.44 4.66 -2.40
CA PHE A 12 -12.99 5.23 -1.18
C PHE A 12 -13.35 4.14 -0.16
N PRO A 13 -13.54 4.49 1.12
CA PRO A 13 -13.90 3.53 2.16
C PRO A 13 -15.18 2.78 1.82
N ARG A 14 -15.28 1.54 2.30
CA ARG A 14 -16.46 0.70 2.11
C ARG A 14 -17.74 1.42 2.52
N GLY A 15 -18.73 1.42 1.64
CA GLY A 15 -20.01 2.11 1.85
C GLY A 15 -20.02 3.58 1.41
N ILE A 16 -18.90 4.08 0.86
CA ILE A 16 -18.83 5.36 0.17
C ILE A 16 -18.70 5.07 -1.32
N GLU A 17 -19.53 5.71 -2.13
CA GLU A 17 -19.52 5.54 -3.57
C GLU A 17 -18.30 6.23 -4.18
N ASP A 18 -17.60 5.51 -5.06
CA ASP A 18 -16.53 6.00 -5.92
C ASP A 18 -17.13 6.82 -7.08
N ASP A 19 -17.75 7.96 -6.74
CA ASP A 19 -18.35 8.83 -7.75
C ASP A 19 -17.26 9.53 -8.58
N ALA A 20 -17.49 9.61 -9.89
CA ALA A 20 -16.50 10.14 -10.83
C ALA A 20 -16.14 11.61 -10.53
N GLU A 21 -17.11 12.41 -10.11
CA GLU A 21 -16.92 13.82 -9.77
C GLU A 21 -15.90 14.00 -8.64
N ARG A 22 -16.02 13.22 -7.55
CA ARG A 22 -15.08 13.23 -6.42
C ARG A 22 -13.76 12.59 -6.74
N LEU A 23 -13.70 11.62 -7.66
CA LEU A 23 -12.45 11.02 -8.10
C LEU A 23 -11.64 11.94 -9.03
N GLU A 24 -12.30 12.85 -9.74
CA GLU A 24 -11.66 13.85 -10.60
C GLU A 24 -11.25 15.11 -9.81
N ASP A 25 -11.98 15.47 -8.76
CA ASP A 25 -11.61 16.54 -7.84
C ASP A 25 -10.57 16.07 -6.81
N ARG A 26 -9.31 16.50 -7.01
CA ARG A 26 -8.19 16.17 -6.11
C ARG A 26 -8.43 16.59 -4.65
N ALA A 27 -9.10 17.72 -4.41
CA ALA A 27 -9.33 18.22 -3.07
C ALA A 27 -10.30 17.32 -2.30
N GLN A 28 -11.25 16.71 -3.01
CA GLN A 28 -12.19 15.75 -2.44
C GLN A 28 -11.63 14.33 -2.39
N LYS A 29 -10.93 13.90 -3.44
CA LYS A 29 -10.35 12.55 -3.54
C LYS A 29 -9.32 12.26 -2.45
N TYR A 30 -8.31 13.11 -2.30
CA TYR A 30 -7.13 12.77 -1.50
C TYR A 30 -7.42 12.53 -0.01
N PRO A 31 -8.35 13.26 0.64
CA PRO A 31 -8.75 12.94 2.01
C PRO A 31 -9.48 11.59 2.16
N LEU A 32 -10.07 11.07 1.08
CA LEU A 32 -10.94 9.90 1.12
C LEU A 32 -10.27 8.64 0.59
N ILE A 33 -9.34 8.77 -0.36
CA ILE A 33 -8.77 7.63 -1.05
C ILE A 33 -7.97 6.74 -0.09
N CYS A 34 -8.38 5.47 0.00
CA CYS A 34 -7.59 4.42 0.60
C CYS A 34 -6.72 3.79 -0.48
N HIS A 35 -5.43 3.69 -0.22
CA HIS A 35 -4.51 3.01 -1.12
C HIS A 35 -4.76 1.49 -1.11
N ALA A 36 -4.31 0.80 -2.15
CA ALA A 36 -4.48 -0.64 -2.32
C ALA A 36 -3.90 -1.44 -1.13
N GLU A 37 -2.75 -1.00 -0.63
CA GLU A 37 -2.04 -1.57 0.52
C GLU A 37 -2.85 -1.39 1.81
N GLU A 38 -3.39 -0.20 2.04
CA GLU A 38 -4.26 0.08 3.18
C GLU A 38 -5.51 -0.79 3.13
N ASN A 39 -6.15 -0.87 1.95
CA ASN A 39 -7.33 -1.71 1.75
C ASN A 39 -7.03 -3.20 1.97
N ALA A 40 -5.88 -3.70 1.52
CA ALA A 40 -5.46 -5.08 1.76
C ALA A 40 -5.24 -5.37 3.25
N ILE A 41 -4.57 -4.45 3.97
CA ILE A 41 -4.34 -4.56 5.42
C ILE A 41 -5.67 -4.51 6.19
N MET A 42 -6.50 -3.50 5.92
CA MET A 42 -7.78 -3.32 6.59
C MET A 42 -8.74 -4.48 6.30
N HIS A 43 -8.72 -5.03 5.08
CA HIS A 43 -9.52 -6.19 4.76
C HIS A 43 -9.09 -7.41 5.58
N ALA A 44 -7.79 -7.69 5.66
CA ALA A 44 -7.26 -8.79 6.48
C ALA A 44 -7.65 -8.64 7.94
N ALA A 45 -7.49 -7.44 8.52
CA ALA A 45 -7.88 -7.13 9.88
C ALA A 45 -9.38 -7.35 10.12
N ARG A 46 -10.23 -6.89 9.20
CA ARG A 46 -11.69 -7.04 9.27
C ARG A 46 -12.14 -8.50 9.28
N ILE A 47 -11.45 -9.38 8.56
CA ILE A 47 -11.79 -10.82 8.49
C ILE A 47 -10.97 -11.69 9.44
N GLY A 48 -10.15 -11.08 10.30
CA GLY A 48 -9.38 -11.79 11.33
C GLY A 48 -8.18 -12.58 10.80
N ILE A 49 -7.58 -12.16 9.69
CA ILE A 49 -6.39 -12.80 9.11
C ILE A 49 -5.12 -12.03 9.52
N SER A 50 -4.16 -12.75 10.08
CA SER A 50 -2.82 -12.22 10.35
C SER A 50 -2.02 -12.03 9.06
N LEU A 51 -1.35 -10.89 8.94
CA LEU A 51 -0.40 -10.58 7.87
C LEU A 51 1.06 -10.76 8.30
N LYS A 52 1.32 -11.18 9.55
CA LYS A 52 2.68 -11.41 10.04
C LYS A 52 3.42 -12.43 9.18
N GLY A 53 4.61 -12.08 8.69
CA GLY A 53 5.45 -12.91 7.83
C GLY A 53 4.96 -13.05 6.38
N ASN A 54 3.97 -12.25 5.95
CA ASN A 54 3.49 -12.28 4.57
C ASN A 54 4.32 -11.39 3.66
N ILE A 55 4.20 -11.64 2.36
CA ILE A 55 4.81 -10.86 1.29
C ILE A 55 3.71 -9.99 0.65
N ALA A 56 3.94 -8.68 0.56
CA ALA A 56 3.07 -7.76 -0.15
C ALA A 56 3.51 -7.64 -1.61
N TYR A 57 2.64 -8.01 -2.54
CA TYR A 57 2.82 -7.74 -3.97
C TYR A 57 1.96 -6.54 -4.35
N VAL A 58 2.59 -5.48 -4.84
CA VAL A 58 1.92 -4.22 -5.18
C VAL A 58 2.30 -3.79 -6.60
N THR A 59 1.42 -3.04 -7.26
CA THR A 59 1.63 -2.61 -8.65
C THR A 59 2.42 -1.32 -8.79
N TRP A 60 2.61 -0.59 -7.68
CA TRP A 60 3.35 0.66 -7.59
C TRP A 60 4.05 0.69 -6.23
N PRO A 61 5.27 1.24 -6.10
CA PRO A 61 5.99 1.26 -4.83
C PRO A 61 5.18 1.95 -3.73
N PRO A 62 5.08 1.38 -2.52
CA PRO A 62 4.20 1.92 -1.51
C PRO A 62 4.71 3.25 -0.95
N CYS A 63 3.79 4.21 -0.78
CA CYS A 63 4.10 5.49 -0.15
C CYS A 63 4.49 5.31 1.33
N SER A 64 5.07 6.33 1.95
CA SER A 64 5.50 6.30 3.36
C SER A 64 4.37 5.85 4.31
N ARG A 65 3.14 6.33 4.06
CA ARG A 65 1.94 5.99 4.84
C ARG A 65 1.56 4.51 4.73
N CYS A 66 1.67 3.92 3.54
CA CYS A 66 1.38 2.50 3.33
C CYS A 66 2.49 1.64 3.93
N THR A 67 3.75 2.05 3.74
CA THR A 67 4.94 1.37 4.26
C THR A 67 4.91 1.24 5.77
N ARG A 68 4.65 2.31 6.52
CA ARG A 68 4.52 2.23 7.99
C ARG A 68 3.44 1.23 8.42
N SER A 69 2.33 1.14 7.68
CA SER A 69 1.24 0.23 7.97
C SER A 69 1.58 -1.22 7.63
N LEU A 70 2.29 -1.47 6.52
CA LEU A 70 2.81 -2.79 6.15
C LEU A 70 3.77 -3.32 7.22
N ILE A 71 4.70 -2.47 7.69
CA ILE A 71 5.62 -2.80 8.78
C ILE A 71 4.83 -3.16 10.04
N GLN A 72 3.86 -2.33 10.45
CA GLN A 72 3.07 -2.57 11.65
C GLN A 72 2.19 -3.83 11.55
N ALA A 73 1.74 -4.18 10.34
CA ALA A 73 1.00 -5.40 10.07
C ALA A 73 1.89 -6.68 10.09
N GLY A 74 3.21 -6.50 10.16
CA GLY A 74 4.20 -7.58 10.22
C GLY A 74 4.51 -8.21 8.87
N VAL A 75 4.27 -7.51 7.76
CA VAL A 75 4.76 -7.91 6.43
C VAL A 75 6.29 -8.05 6.49
N SER A 76 6.86 -9.05 5.80
CA SER A 76 8.30 -9.32 5.80
C SER A 76 9.01 -8.97 4.50
N GLU A 77 8.26 -8.84 3.41
CA GLU A 77 8.79 -8.48 2.09
C GLU A 77 7.77 -7.67 1.31
N VAL A 78 8.25 -6.68 0.55
CA VAL A 78 7.46 -5.91 -0.43
C VAL A 78 8.03 -6.14 -1.83
N VAL A 79 7.15 -6.46 -2.77
CA VAL A 79 7.48 -6.73 -4.17
C VAL A 79 6.71 -5.77 -5.07
N TYR A 80 7.39 -5.08 -5.98
CA TYR A 80 6.78 -4.15 -6.93
C TYR A 80 7.53 -4.10 -8.28
N PRO A 81 6.93 -3.59 -9.37
CA PRO A 81 7.58 -3.57 -10.68
C PRO A 81 8.85 -2.71 -10.75
N ALA A 82 9.89 -3.23 -11.40
CA ALA A 82 11.06 -2.45 -11.79
C ALA A 82 10.72 -1.43 -12.90
N GLY A 83 11.48 -0.33 -12.97
CA GLY A 83 11.30 0.66 -14.03
C GLY A 83 9.97 1.43 -13.97
N THR A 84 9.30 1.43 -12.80
CA THR A 84 8.14 2.29 -12.56
C THR A 84 8.56 3.75 -12.72
N ASP A 85 7.85 4.51 -13.56
CA ASP A 85 8.05 5.96 -13.67
C ASP A 85 7.43 6.65 -12.45
N ILE A 86 8.29 7.28 -11.63
CA ILE A 86 7.91 7.90 -10.37
C ILE A 86 7.99 9.41 -10.56
N PRO A 87 6.87 10.13 -10.50
CA PRO A 87 6.89 11.58 -10.60
C PRO A 87 7.75 12.22 -9.50
N GLU A 88 8.57 13.21 -9.86
CA GLU A 88 9.50 13.94 -8.97
C GLU A 88 8.89 14.33 -7.63
N ARG A 89 7.61 14.77 -7.63
CA ARG A 89 6.87 15.14 -6.41
C ARG A 89 6.72 14.02 -5.37
N TRP A 90 7.01 12.78 -5.72
CA TRP A 90 6.89 11.60 -4.86
C TRP A 90 8.25 10.98 -4.50
N GLU A 91 9.36 11.51 -5.00
CA GLU A 91 10.70 10.97 -4.72
C GLU A 91 11.03 11.02 -3.23
N GLU A 92 10.80 12.16 -2.57
CA GLU A 92 11.05 12.31 -1.12
C GLU A 92 10.21 11.32 -0.30
N ASP A 93 8.93 11.13 -0.63
CA ASP A 93 8.07 10.19 0.08
C ASP A 93 8.54 8.73 -0.11
N LEU A 94 9.04 8.41 -1.30
CA LEU A 94 9.60 7.10 -1.60
C LEU A 94 10.93 6.85 -0.86
N GLU A 95 11.81 7.85 -0.80
CA GLU A 95 13.06 7.75 -0.02
C GLU A 95 12.75 7.45 1.45
N ILE A 96 11.76 8.15 2.02
CA ILE A 96 11.29 7.90 3.39
C ILE A 96 10.73 6.47 3.52
N ALA A 97 9.92 6.02 2.56
CA ALA A 97 9.38 4.66 2.56
C ALA A 97 10.49 3.60 2.52
N LEU A 98 11.46 3.72 1.61
CA LEU A 98 12.55 2.78 1.48
C LEU A 98 13.45 2.76 2.72
N GLY A 99 13.73 3.94 3.31
CA GLY A 99 14.46 4.04 4.57
C GLY A 99 13.74 3.33 5.72
N MET A 100 12.42 3.50 5.85
CA MET A 100 11.63 2.77 6.86
C MET A 100 11.68 1.25 6.66
N MET A 101 11.65 0.77 5.41
CA MET A 101 11.74 -0.66 5.13
C MET A 101 13.12 -1.22 5.51
N GLU A 102 14.18 -0.49 5.20
CA GLU A 102 15.55 -0.87 5.57
C GLU A 102 15.71 -0.94 7.09
N GLU A 103 15.31 0.11 7.82
CA GLU A 103 15.37 0.15 9.28
C GLU A 103 14.56 -0.96 9.95
N ALA A 104 13.40 -1.30 9.40
CA ALA A 104 12.51 -2.34 9.92
C ALA A 104 12.93 -3.77 9.50
N GLY A 105 13.94 -3.93 8.65
CA GLY A 105 14.39 -5.23 8.14
C GLY A 105 13.40 -5.88 7.15
N ILE A 106 12.62 -5.08 6.44
CA ILE A 106 11.72 -5.54 5.38
C ILE A 106 12.51 -5.76 4.10
N SER A 107 12.38 -6.94 3.51
CA SER A 107 13.00 -7.22 2.21
C SER A 107 12.27 -6.49 1.08
N VAL A 108 13.01 -5.91 0.14
CA VAL A 108 12.43 -5.24 -1.03
C VAL A 108 12.93 -5.94 -2.29
N ARG A 109 12.00 -6.30 -3.17
CA ARG A 109 12.32 -6.93 -4.45
C ARG A 109 11.57 -6.27 -5.59
N GLN A 110 12.32 -5.87 -6.62
CA GLN A 110 11.74 -5.37 -7.87
C GLN A 110 11.65 -6.51 -8.89
N VAL A 111 10.56 -6.54 -9.67
CA VAL A 111 10.28 -7.58 -10.69
C VAL A 111 9.91 -7.02 -12.04
#